data_AF-A0A5M8Q0B9-F1
#
_entry.id   AF-A0A5M8Q0B9-F1
#
_cell.length_a   1.000
_cell.length_b   1.000
_cell.length_c   1.000
_cell.angle_alpha   90.00
_cell.angle_beta   90.00
_cell.angle_gamma   90.00
#
_symmetry.space_group_name_H-M   'P 1'
#
loop_
_entity.id
_entity.type
_entity.pdbx_description
1 polymer ?
#
loop_
_entity_poly.entity_id
_entity_poly.type
_entity_poly.pdbx_seq_one_letter_code
_entity_poly.pdbx_strand_id
1 'polypeptide(L)'
;MHIFCLSNIIVVALFTVLNLAVPIIPASSTALSPRSPLCANVPLSGIQSRLDRSNFFPSTLQARKETNTVLWKAPRSETYVILTMRDRIGGNAVCTLLDMAYIVASTHIKSAGDGVIANGMFEMTGENGLLLRIWNSNNHQTTYGVLSAACMALVQYMTVTAFGSVSFHIFDGVSEVGQGELN
;
A
#
# COMPACT_ATOMS: atom_id res chain seq x y z
N MET A 1 -71.62 -9.10 23.88
CA MET A 1 -70.59 -8.04 24.05
C MET A 1 -69.51 -8.60 24.96
N HIS A 2 -68.23 -8.76 24.63
CA HIS A 2 -67.44 -8.42 23.45
C HIS A 2 -66.46 -9.58 23.20
N ILE A 3 -66.38 -10.01 21.94
CA ILE A 3 -65.31 -10.82 21.36
C ILE A 3 -64.38 -9.81 20.69
N PHE A 4 -63.18 -9.60 21.22
CA PHE A 4 -62.05 -8.89 20.58
C PHE A 4 -60.83 -9.19 21.48
N CYS A 5 -59.63 -9.52 21.02
CA CYS A 5 -59.14 -9.86 19.70
C CYS A 5 -57.76 -10.51 19.95
N LEU A 6 -57.68 -11.83 19.75
CA LEU A 6 -56.45 -12.62 19.79
C LEU A 6 -55.56 -12.29 18.58
N SER A 7 -54.94 -11.11 18.56
CA SER A 7 -54.19 -10.64 17.38
C SER A 7 -52.86 -9.96 17.74
N ASN A 8 -52.01 -10.59 18.56
CA ASN A 8 -50.64 -10.12 18.77
C ASN A 8 -49.57 -11.23 18.89
N ILE A 9 -49.85 -12.45 18.43
CA ILE A 9 -48.85 -13.55 18.46
C ILE A 9 -48.21 -13.81 17.07
N ILE A 10 -48.64 -13.11 16.01
CA ILE A 10 -48.22 -13.42 14.61
C ILE A 10 -47.02 -12.57 14.11
N VAL A 11 -46.41 -11.69 14.92
CA VAL A 11 -45.30 -10.84 14.42
C VAL A 11 -43.90 -11.40 14.68
N VAL A 12 -43.73 -12.49 15.43
CA VAL A 12 -42.39 -13.04 15.76
C VAL A 12 -41.91 -14.14 14.79
N ALA A 13 -42.71 -14.53 13.80
CA ALA A 13 -42.44 -15.73 12.98
C ALA A 13 -41.90 -15.49 11.55
N LEU A 14 -41.30 -14.33 11.23
CA LEU A 14 -40.98 -13.97 9.84
C LEU A 14 -39.61 -13.29 9.59
N PHE A 15 -38.59 -13.57 10.39
CA PHE A 15 -37.20 -13.17 10.06
C PHE A 15 -36.14 -14.22 10.41
N THR A 16 -36.41 -15.49 10.11
CA THR A 16 -35.37 -16.53 10.02
C THR A 16 -35.26 -17.01 8.58
N VAL A 17 -34.91 -16.09 7.67
CA VAL A 17 -34.41 -16.51 6.35
C VAL A 17 -33.00 -17.03 6.57
N LEU A 18 -32.88 -18.37 6.60
CA LEU A 18 -31.62 -19.09 6.51
C LEU A 18 -30.84 -18.59 5.29
N ASN A 19 -29.81 -17.78 5.50
CA ASN A 19 -28.75 -17.60 4.53
C ASN A 19 -27.83 -18.82 4.58
N LEU A 20 -28.24 -19.91 3.92
CA LEU A 20 -27.31 -20.95 3.46
C LEU A 20 -26.52 -20.38 2.28
N ALA A 21 -25.57 -19.50 2.57
CA ALA A 21 -24.53 -19.16 1.61
C ALA A 21 -23.58 -20.35 1.52
N VAL A 22 -23.85 -21.27 0.60
CA VAL A 22 -22.89 -22.30 0.21
C VAL A 22 -21.74 -21.59 -0.52
N PRO A 23 -20.49 -21.65 -0.04
CA PRO A 23 -19.38 -21.19 -0.84
C PRO A 23 -19.25 -22.11 -2.05
N ILE A 24 -19.60 -21.60 -3.23
CA ILE A 24 -19.16 -22.21 -4.48
C ILE A 24 -17.64 -22.15 -4.45
N ILE A 25 -17.00 -23.31 -4.41
CA ILE A 25 -15.55 -23.44 -4.61
C ILE A 25 -15.35 -23.42 -6.14
N PRO A 26 -14.90 -22.32 -6.76
CA PRO A 26 -14.21 -22.46 -8.03
C PRO A 26 -12.84 -23.08 -7.74
N ALA A 27 -12.75 -24.39 -7.96
CA ALA A 27 -11.48 -25.03 -8.22
C ALA A 27 -10.95 -24.48 -9.55
N SER A 28 -10.13 -23.43 -9.45
CA SER A 28 -9.09 -23.06 -10.41
C SER A 28 -8.37 -21.86 -9.83
N SER A 29 -7.14 -22.08 -9.38
CA SER A 29 -6.16 -21.02 -9.25
C SER A 29 -6.15 -20.26 -10.58
N THR A 30 -6.79 -19.10 -10.60
CA THR A 30 -6.51 -18.10 -11.62
C THR A 30 -5.11 -17.63 -11.29
N ALA A 31 -4.12 -18.31 -11.87
CA ALA A 31 -2.77 -17.83 -11.94
C ALA A 31 -2.87 -16.44 -12.54
N LEU A 32 -2.65 -15.43 -11.70
CA LEU A 32 -2.55 -14.04 -12.11
C LEU A 32 -1.59 -14.02 -13.30
N SER A 33 -2.13 -13.67 -14.47
CA SER A 33 -1.36 -13.48 -15.68
C SER A 33 -0.20 -12.53 -15.32
N PRO A 34 1.07 -12.90 -15.55
CA PRO A 34 2.18 -11.99 -15.31
C PRO A 34 2.04 -10.80 -16.26
N ARG A 35 1.59 -9.66 -15.72
CA ARG A 35 1.36 -8.44 -16.51
C ARG A 35 2.05 -7.24 -15.87
N SER A 36 3.34 -7.14 -16.15
CA SER A 36 4.03 -5.93 -16.62
C SER A 36 5.53 -6.19 -16.57
N PRO A 37 6.32 -5.63 -17.51
CA PRO A 37 7.77 -5.77 -17.48
C PRO A 37 8.31 -5.23 -16.16
N LEU A 38 9.29 -5.94 -15.60
CA LEU A 38 10.10 -5.52 -14.46
C LEU A 38 10.48 -4.03 -14.67
N CYS A 39 9.78 -3.09 -14.03
CA CYS A 39 10.16 -1.70 -14.09
C CYS A 39 11.53 -1.64 -13.43
N ALA A 40 12.57 -1.41 -14.23
CA ALA A 40 13.88 -1.13 -13.70
C ALA A 40 13.72 0.09 -12.78
N ASN A 41 13.95 -0.12 -11.48
CA ASN A 41 14.01 0.95 -10.49
C ASN A 41 15.25 1.78 -10.79
N VAL A 42 15.19 2.60 -11.84
CA VAL A 42 16.26 3.52 -12.21
C VAL A 42 16.03 4.77 -11.37
N PRO A 43 16.96 5.13 -10.47
CA PRO A 43 16.92 6.42 -9.81
C PRO A 43 16.81 7.49 -10.90
N LEU A 44 15.91 8.46 -10.76
CA LEU A 44 15.72 9.57 -11.71
C LEU A 44 16.96 10.51 -11.81
N SER A 45 18.12 10.11 -11.32
CA SER A 45 19.41 10.75 -11.62
C SER A 45 19.82 10.40 -13.03
N GLY A 46 19.73 11.39 -13.91
CA GLY A 46 19.75 11.24 -15.35
C GLY A 46 20.90 10.41 -15.91
N ILE A 47 20.54 9.45 -16.76
CA ILE A 47 21.22 9.11 -18.02
C ILE A 47 20.09 8.76 -19.00
N GLN A 48 19.77 9.69 -19.90
CA GLN A 48 19.08 9.35 -21.13
C GLN A 48 20.04 8.50 -21.98
N SER A 49 19.69 7.26 -22.28
CA SER A 49 20.15 6.62 -23.52
C SER A 49 19.19 5.52 -23.98
N ARG A 50 18.43 5.90 -25.02
CA ARG A 50 17.91 5.10 -26.13
C ARG A 50 17.05 3.88 -25.83
N LEU A 51 15.74 4.08 -25.99
CA LEU A 51 14.94 3.17 -26.80
C LEU A 51 14.20 3.97 -27.88
N ASP A 52 14.54 3.67 -29.12
CA ASP A 52 13.82 4.06 -30.32
C ASP A 52 12.50 3.27 -30.39
N ARG A 53 11.35 3.95 -30.36
CA ARG A 53 10.12 3.45 -31.00
C ARG A 53 9.15 4.59 -31.30
N SER A 54 9.33 5.15 -32.49
CA SER A 54 8.36 5.84 -33.35
C SER A 54 6.98 6.23 -32.79
N ASN A 55 6.78 7.56 -32.72
CA ASN A 55 5.58 8.34 -33.06
C ASN A 55 4.24 8.03 -32.37
N PHE A 56 3.89 8.82 -31.35
CA PHE A 56 2.72 9.73 -31.35
C PHE A 56 2.70 10.58 -30.05
N PHE A 57 3.19 11.82 -30.10
CA PHE A 57 2.88 12.85 -29.10
C PHE A 57 2.86 14.23 -29.78
N PRO A 58 1.90 15.09 -29.41
CA PRO A 58 2.29 16.43 -29.02
C PRO A 58 1.82 16.69 -27.60
N SER A 59 2.78 16.83 -26.69
CA SER A 59 2.79 17.86 -25.64
C SER A 59 4.14 17.77 -24.94
N THR A 60 5.05 18.70 -25.27
CA THR A 60 6.30 18.92 -24.56
C THR A 60 5.99 19.41 -23.15
N LEU A 61 5.72 18.48 -22.23
CA LEU A 61 5.75 18.76 -20.80
C LEU A 61 7.21 19.02 -20.42
N GLN A 62 7.49 20.29 -20.12
CA GLN A 62 8.78 20.75 -19.64
C GLN A 62 9.18 19.93 -18.39
N ALA A 63 10.39 19.37 -18.40
CA ALA A 63 10.93 18.69 -17.23
C ALA A 63 10.88 19.64 -16.03
N ARG A 64 10.11 19.28 -15.01
CA ARG A 64 10.00 20.07 -13.79
C ARG A 64 11.37 20.02 -13.09
N LYS A 65 11.89 21.21 -12.83
CA LYS A 65 13.04 21.56 -11.98
C LYS A 65 13.34 20.50 -10.92
N GLU A 66 14.61 20.09 -10.81
CA GLU A 66 15.18 19.11 -9.87
C GLU A 66 14.38 18.96 -8.57
N THR A 67 13.48 17.99 -8.54
CA THR A 67 12.89 17.53 -7.29
C THR A 67 13.81 16.41 -6.79
N ASN A 68 14.34 16.53 -5.58
CA ASN A 68 15.08 15.47 -4.86
C ASN A 68 14.19 14.25 -4.53
N THR A 69 13.16 14.03 -5.35
CA THR A 69 12.16 12.99 -5.24
C THR A 69 12.59 11.81 -6.10
N VAL A 70 12.70 10.63 -5.49
CA VAL A 70 12.98 9.38 -6.20
C VAL A 70 11.71 8.55 -6.25
N LEU A 71 11.36 8.04 -7.43
CA LEU A 71 10.32 7.03 -7.59
C LEU A 71 10.95 5.64 -7.43
N TRP A 72 10.38 4.80 -6.57
CA TRP A 72 10.85 3.42 -6.37
C TRP A 72 9.69 2.45 -6.29
N LYS A 73 9.69 1.42 -7.15
CA LYS A 73 8.60 0.44 -7.22
C LYS A 73 8.85 -0.75 -6.30
N ALA A 74 7.80 -1.16 -5.58
CA ALA A 74 7.83 -2.36 -4.77
C ALA A 74 7.88 -3.62 -5.66
N PRO A 75 8.60 -4.66 -5.25
CA PRO A 75 8.71 -5.88 -6.04
C PRO A 75 7.36 -6.60 -6.14
N ARG A 76 7.00 -7.02 -7.36
CA ARG A 76 5.77 -7.80 -7.65
C ARG A 76 4.47 -7.11 -7.22
N SER A 77 4.45 -5.77 -7.17
CA SER A 77 3.25 -4.98 -6.90
C SER A 77 3.11 -3.84 -7.92
N GLU A 78 1.91 -3.28 -8.05
CA GLU A 78 1.69 -1.98 -8.69
C GLU A 78 2.03 -0.81 -7.75
N THR A 79 2.23 -1.10 -6.47
CA THR A 79 2.60 -0.11 -5.46
C THR A 79 4.01 0.43 -5.69
N TYR A 80 4.16 1.75 -5.60
CA TYR A 80 5.46 2.43 -5.60
C TYR A 80 5.44 3.60 -4.63
N VAL A 81 6.63 4.05 -4.24
CA VAL A 81 6.82 5.24 -3.41
C VAL A 81 7.49 6.34 -4.21
N ILE A 82 7.09 7.59 -3.96
CA ILE A 82 7.83 8.78 -4.36
C ILE A 82 8.41 9.38 -3.08
N LEU A 83 9.71 9.30 -2.90
CA LEU A 83 10.39 9.59 -1.64
C LEU A 83 11.37 10.75 -1.73
N THR A 84 11.57 11.48 -0.63
CA THR A 84 12.60 12.51 -0.47
C THR A 84 13.39 12.21 0.79
N MET A 85 14.69 11.95 0.64
CA MET A 85 15.60 11.73 1.76
C MET A 85 15.91 13.05 2.47
N ARG A 86 16.01 13.05 3.80
CA ARG A 86 16.31 14.24 4.61
C ARG A 86 17.69 14.11 5.26
N ASP A 87 17.85 13.20 6.21
CA ASP A 87 19.06 13.02 7.02
C ASP A 87 19.54 11.58 7.00
N ARG A 88 20.84 11.36 7.29
CA ARG A 88 21.38 10.00 7.45
C ARG A 88 21.10 9.47 8.85
N ILE A 89 20.65 8.24 8.92
CA ILE A 89 20.34 7.52 10.16
C ILE A 89 21.04 6.16 10.12
N GLY A 90 21.37 5.61 11.29
CA GLY A 90 21.96 4.28 11.41
C GLY A 90 21.11 3.21 10.71
N GLY A 91 21.67 2.58 9.68
CA GLY A 91 20.91 1.69 8.80
C GLY A 91 20.32 0.46 9.48
N ASN A 92 20.96 -0.05 10.53
CA ASN A 92 20.43 -1.19 11.30
C ASN A 92 19.07 -0.85 11.93
N ALA A 93 18.95 0.30 12.59
CA ALA A 93 17.71 0.71 13.24
C ALA A 93 16.57 0.92 12.22
N VAL A 94 16.88 1.57 11.09
CA VAL A 94 15.92 1.80 10.00
C VAL A 94 15.48 0.47 9.36
N CYS A 95 16.42 -0.43 9.07
CA CYS A 95 16.12 -1.73 8.49
C CYS A 95 15.25 -2.58 9.44
N THR A 96 15.59 -2.63 10.72
CA THR A 96 14.81 -3.35 11.74
C THR A 96 13.40 -2.78 11.85
N LEU A 97 13.23 -1.45 11.88
CA LEU A 97 11.91 -0.82 11.96
C LEU A 97 11.04 -1.15 10.73
N LEU A 98 11.60 -1.02 9.53
CA LEU A 98 10.86 -1.33 8.29
C LEU A 98 10.53 -2.84 8.17
N ASP A 99 11.43 -3.72 8.61
CA ASP A 99 11.19 -5.17 8.63
C ASP A 99 10.10 -5.55 9.64
N MET A 100 10.12 -4.97 10.85
CA MET A 100 9.03 -5.15 11.83
C MET A 100 7.68 -4.68 11.29
N ALA A 101 7.63 -3.51 10.63
CA ALA A 101 6.41 -3.00 10.02
C ALA A 101 5.90 -3.94 8.91
N TYR A 102 6.81 -4.47 8.06
CA TYR A 102 6.49 -5.48 7.07
C TYR A 102 5.96 -6.78 7.70
N ILE A 103 6.57 -7.25 8.80
CA ILE A 103 6.13 -8.43 9.54
C ILE A 103 4.73 -8.23 10.12
N VAL A 104 4.43 -7.07 10.71
CA VAL A 104 3.10 -6.75 11.23
C VAL A 104 2.06 -6.79 10.11
N ALA A 105 2.34 -6.10 9.00
CA ALA A 105 1.42 -6.06 7.86
C ALA A 105 1.20 -7.46 7.25
N SER A 106 2.27 -8.21 7.00
CA SER A 106 2.18 -9.55 6.44
C SER A 106 1.51 -10.55 7.39
N THR A 107 1.68 -10.39 8.70
CA THR A 107 0.99 -11.21 9.71
C THR A 107 -0.50 -10.93 9.70
N HIS A 108 -0.91 -9.65 9.63
CA HIS A 108 -2.31 -9.28 9.49
C HIS A 108 -2.92 -9.86 8.20
N ILE A 109 -2.22 -9.75 7.06
CA ILE A 109 -2.70 -10.30 5.80
C ILE A 109 -2.90 -11.82 5.89
N LYS A 110 -1.97 -12.52 6.54
CA LYS A 110 -2.07 -13.98 6.72
C LYS A 110 -3.23 -14.39 7.64
N SER A 111 -3.51 -13.62 8.68
CA SER A 111 -4.52 -13.99 9.69
C SER A 111 -5.93 -13.51 9.35
N ALA A 112 -6.06 -12.35 8.72
CA ALA A 112 -7.33 -11.66 8.51
C ALA A 112 -7.57 -11.23 7.05
N GLY A 113 -6.62 -11.49 6.15
CA GLY A 113 -6.66 -11.01 4.77
C GLY A 113 -6.13 -9.59 4.61
N ASP A 114 -6.00 -9.14 3.36
CA ASP A 114 -5.67 -7.75 3.09
C ASP A 114 -6.88 -6.87 3.39
N GLY A 115 -6.65 -5.82 4.16
CA GLY A 115 -7.68 -4.96 4.71
C GLY A 115 -7.15 -3.57 4.94
N VAL A 116 -8.06 -2.64 5.19
CA VAL A 116 -7.74 -1.24 5.45
C VAL A 116 -7.01 -1.10 6.79
N ILE A 117 -6.04 -0.20 6.86
CA ILE A 117 -5.41 0.16 8.12
C ILE A 117 -6.46 0.85 9.00
N ALA A 118 -6.65 0.33 10.22
CA ALA A 118 -7.62 0.87 11.15
C ALA A 118 -7.31 2.35 11.45
N ASN A 119 -8.36 3.18 11.50
CA ASN A 119 -8.27 4.63 11.68
C ASN A 119 -7.46 5.38 10.61
N GLY A 120 -7.08 4.72 9.51
CA GLY A 120 -6.36 5.34 8.39
C GLY A 120 -4.93 5.76 8.70
N MET A 121 -4.34 5.25 9.79
CA MET A 121 -2.97 5.56 10.19
C MET A 121 -2.29 4.35 10.82
N PHE A 122 -1.07 4.08 10.38
CA PHE A 122 -0.14 3.14 10.98
C PHE A 122 1.02 3.93 11.60
N GLU A 123 1.34 3.61 12.85
CA GLU A 123 2.47 4.20 13.57
C GLU A 123 3.25 3.09 14.25
N MET A 124 4.58 3.13 14.15
CA MET A 124 5.46 2.18 14.81
C MET A 124 6.75 2.88 15.25
N THR A 125 7.07 2.75 16.53
CA THR A 125 8.32 3.23 17.12
C THR A 125 9.33 2.10 17.18
N GLY A 126 10.52 2.33 16.63
CA GLY A 126 11.67 1.45 16.68
C GLY A 126 12.69 1.85 17.73
N GLU A 127 13.91 1.35 17.56
CA GLU A 127 15.05 1.68 18.43
C GLU A 127 15.40 3.18 18.36
N ASN A 128 15.95 3.71 19.46
CA ASN A 128 16.43 5.09 19.55
C ASN A 128 15.37 6.18 19.27
N GLY A 129 14.08 5.85 19.42
CA GLY A 129 12.98 6.78 19.15
C GLY A 129 12.68 6.98 17.67
N LEU A 130 13.28 6.18 16.78
CA LEU A 130 12.97 6.19 15.35
C LEU A 130 11.49 5.86 15.14
N LEU A 131 10.80 6.63 14.32
CA LEU A 131 9.37 6.56 14.16
C LEU A 131 9.01 6.38 12.69
N LEU A 132 8.18 5.38 12.40
CA LEU A 132 7.54 5.19 11.10
C LEU A 132 6.06 5.57 11.24
N ARG A 133 5.60 6.51 10.42
CA ARG A 133 4.20 6.89 10.27
C ARG A 133 3.77 6.76 8.83
N ILE A 134 2.63 6.10 8.60
CA ILE A 134 1.98 6.02 7.30
C ILE A 134 0.48 6.31 7.49
N TRP A 135 -0.09 7.18 6.67
CA TRP A 135 -1.51 7.56 6.78
C TRP A 135 -2.15 7.72 5.40
N ASN A 136 -3.48 7.64 5.38
CA ASN A 136 -4.31 7.81 4.18
C ASN A 136 -4.07 9.16 3.49
N SER A 137 -4.09 9.17 2.15
CA SER A 137 -3.98 10.40 1.35
C SER A 137 -5.27 10.66 0.57
N ASN A 138 -5.73 11.91 0.52
CA ASN A 138 -6.79 12.38 -0.39
C ASN A 138 -8.06 11.48 -0.44
N ASN A 139 -8.58 11.07 0.71
CA ASN A 139 -9.72 10.15 0.86
C ASN A 139 -9.49 8.71 0.35
N HIS A 140 -8.30 8.37 -0.13
CA HIS A 140 -7.93 7.00 -0.42
C HIS A 140 -7.44 6.29 0.84
N GLN A 141 -7.74 5.00 0.91
CA GLN A 141 -7.43 4.16 2.06
C GLN A 141 -6.15 3.35 1.79
N THR A 142 -5.22 3.39 2.74
CA THR A 142 -4.05 2.51 2.74
C THR A 142 -4.45 1.15 3.32
N THR A 143 -4.08 0.07 2.63
CA THR A 143 -4.25 -1.31 3.10
C THR A 143 -2.97 -1.87 3.71
N TYR A 144 -3.06 -2.99 4.42
CA TYR A 144 -1.88 -3.71 4.90
C TYR A 144 -1.00 -4.20 3.75
N GLY A 145 -1.58 -4.57 2.60
CA GLY A 145 -0.86 -4.90 1.38
C GLY A 145 0.00 -3.74 0.90
N VAL A 146 -0.59 -2.56 0.78
CA VAL A 146 0.10 -1.30 0.41
C VAL A 146 1.20 -0.96 1.41
N LEU A 147 0.93 -1.05 2.72
CA LEU A 147 1.91 -0.83 3.78
C LEU A 147 3.14 -1.75 3.61
N SER A 148 2.91 -3.05 3.45
CA SER A 148 4.00 -4.03 3.27
C SER A 148 4.84 -3.74 2.03
N ALA A 149 4.19 -3.38 0.91
CA ALA A 149 4.86 -3.04 -0.34
C ALA A 149 5.68 -1.74 -0.22
N ALA A 150 5.15 -0.72 0.44
CA ALA A 150 5.87 0.53 0.70
C ALA A 150 7.12 0.29 1.55
N CYS A 151 7.02 -0.50 2.63
CA CYS A 151 8.19 -0.88 3.44
C CYS A 151 9.27 -1.59 2.62
N MET A 152 8.87 -2.54 1.76
CA MET A 152 9.81 -3.23 0.87
C MET A 152 10.49 -2.27 -0.12
N ALA A 153 9.73 -1.34 -0.70
CA ALA A 153 10.27 -0.34 -1.61
C ALA A 153 11.33 0.54 -0.92
N LEU A 154 11.05 1.00 0.30
CA LEU A 154 11.98 1.79 1.10
C LEU A 154 13.25 1.02 1.46
N VAL A 155 13.12 -0.22 1.95
CA VAL A 155 14.28 -1.07 2.29
C VAL A 155 15.15 -1.29 1.05
N GLN A 156 14.56 -1.63 -0.10
CA GLN A 156 15.31 -1.87 -1.33
C GLN A 156 16.05 -0.62 -1.80
N TYR A 157 15.39 0.53 -1.79
CA TYR A 157 16.01 1.80 -2.14
C TYR A 157 17.18 2.14 -1.21
N MET A 158 16.98 2.05 0.10
CA MET A 158 17.99 2.41 1.10
C MET A 158 19.18 1.43 1.11
N THR A 159 18.94 0.17 0.75
CA THR A 159 20.00 -0.85 0.61
C THR A 159 20.98 -0.51 -0.51
N VAL A 160 20.49 0.08 -1.61
CA VAL A 160 21.35 0.42 -2.76
C VAL A 160 21.88 1.86 -2.73
N THR A 161 21.36 2.70 -1.84
CA THR A 161 21.76 4.11 -1.73
C THR A 161 22.38 4.42 -0.37
N ALA A 162 21.56 4.74 0.62
CA ALA A 162 21.91 4.93 2.02
C ALA A 162 20.63 4.92 2.86
N PHE A 163 20.75 4.49 4.10
CA PHE A 163 19.69 4.58 5.09
C PHE A 163 19.60 5.99 5.69
N GLY A 164 18.38 6.42 5.98
CA GLY A 164 18.12 7.77 6.46
C GLY A 164 16.65 8.06 6.74
N SER A 165 16.40 9.25 7.28
CA SER A 165 15.04 9.79 7.40
C SER A 165 14.50 10.14 6.01
N VAL A 166 13.20 9.93 5.85
CA VAL A 166 12.54 10.06 4.56
C VAL A 166 11.09 10.48 4.74
N SER A 167 10.62 11.32 3.82
CA SER A 167 9.18 11.50 3.61
C SER A 167 8.80 10.99 2.25
N PHE A 168 7.63 10.37 2.14
CA PHE A 168 7.23 9.67 0.92
C PHE A 168 5.72 9.69 0.71
N HIS A 169 5.34 9.60 -0.56
CA HIS A 169 3.98 9.36 -1.02
C HIS A 169 3.90 7.92 -1.52
N ILE A 170 2.79 7.25 -1.25
CA ILE A 170 2.54 5.86 -1.65
C ILE A 170 1.46 5.86 -2.71
N PHE A 171 1.77 5.29 -3.86
CA PHE A 171 0.85 5.10 -4.96
C PHE A 171 0.59 3.62 -5.14
N ASP A 172 -0.66 3.27 -5.44
CA ASP A 172 -1.03 1.95 -5.92
C ASP A 172 -1.63 2.08 -7.32
N GLY A 173 -0.85 1.67 -8.32
CA GLY A 173 -1.15 1.98 -9.72
C GLY A 173 -1.14 3.50 -9.97
N VAL A 174 -2.27 4.06 -10.40
CA VAL A 174 -2.37 5.50 -10.73
C VAL A 174 -2.81 6.37 -9.55
N SER A 175 -3.18 5.77 -8.42
CA SER A 175 -3.80 6.48 -7.31
C SER A 175 -2.83 6.66 -6.14
N GLU A 176 -2.70 7.89 -5.63
CA GLU A 176 -2.04 8.13 -4.34
C GLU A 176 -2.96 7.63 -3.22
N VAL A 177 -2.53 6.60 -2.50
CA VAL A 177 -3.32 5.93 -1.46
C VAL A 177 -2.86 6.28 -0.05
N GLY A 178 -1.63 6.77 0.10
CA GLY A 178 -1.07 7.11 1.40
C GLY A 178 0.14 8.02 1.33
N GLN A 179 0.53 8.51 2.50
CA GLN A 179 1.73 9.31 2.76
C GLN A 179 2.45 8.71 3.96
N GLY A 180 3.74 9.02 4.09
CA GLY A 180 4.47 8.59 5.26
C GLY A 180 5.74 9.36 5.53
N GLU A 181 6.21 9.19 6.77
CA GLU A 181 7.46 9.71 7.27
C GLU A 181 8.18 8.63 8.08
N LEU A 182 9.50 8.63 7.96
CA LEU A 182 10.42 7.92 8.83
C LEU A 182 11.45 8.93 9.35
N ASN A 183 11.51 9.11 10.68
CA ASN A 183 12.40 10.08 11.33
C ASN A 183 12.92 9.63 12.69
#